data_AF-A0A521IIM2-F1
#
_entry.id   AF-A0A521IIM2-F1
#
_cell.length_a   1.000
_cell.length_b   1.000
_cell.length_c   1.000
_cell.angle_alpha   90.00
_cell.angle_beta   90.00
_cell.angle_gamma   90.00
#
_symmetry.space_group_name_H-M   'P 1'
#
loop_
_entity.id
_entity.type
_entity.pdbx_description
1 polymer ?
#
loop_
_entity_poly.entity_id
_entity_poly.type
_entity_poly.pdbx_seq_one_letter_code
_entity_poly.pdbx_strand_id
1 'polypeptide(L)'
;MPTTLKRLATYGVQPPTILIPKHEIDLKKWAVVACDQYTSEPEYWKRVEAYVGDAPSTLKLIYPEAYLEEKNSQERINAIHQTMNRYLEADLFDIYEESFFLIHREDEGRSSGRLGLLAALDLEHYDWKSGSHTLIRASEETILDRIPPRKLIRHEAKLELPHILVLIDDP
;
A
#
# COMPACT_ATOMS: atom_id res chain seq x y z
N MET A 1 10.40 13.77 -29.70
CA MET A 1 9.18 13.41 -28.92
C MET A 1 9.63 12.91 -27.55
N PRO A 2 9.08 13.41 -26.43
CA PRO A 2 9.34 12.80 -25.13
C PRO A 2 8.89 11.33 -25.16
N THR A 3 9.64 10.46 -24.48
CA THR A 3 9.26 9.05 -24.32
C THR A 3 7.92 8.95 -23.59
N THR A 4 7.19 7.85 -23.77
CA THR A 4 5.90 7.63 -23.07
C THR A 4 6.04 7.79 -21.56
N LEU A 5 7.13 7.30 -20.97
CA LEU A 5 7.42 7.46 -19.54
C LEU A 5 7.59 8.92 -19.11
N LYS A 6 8.32 9.73 -19.91
CA LYS A 6 8.45 11.17 -19.63
C LYS A 6 7.10 11.90 -19.69
N ARG A 7 6.19 11.45 -20.55
CA ARG A 7 4.82 12.00 -20.63
C ARG A 7 3.98 11.57 -19.43
N LEU A 8 4.08 10.32 -18.98
CA LEU A 8 3.34 9.87 -17.79
C LEU A 8 3.81 10.60 -16.53
N ALA A 9 5.11 10.84 -16.41
CA ALA A 9 5.68 11.57 -15.28
C ALA A 9 5.12 13.00 -15.15
N THR A 10 4.77 13.69 -16.25
CA THR A 10 4.13 15.02 -16.18
C THR A 10 2.72 14.99 -15.58
N TYR A 11 2.11 13.81 -15.49
CA TYR A 11 0.82 13.60 -14.83
C TYR A 11 0.99 12.97 -13.44
N GLY A 12 2.22 12.90 -12.92
CA GLY A 12 2.53 12.27 -11.64
C GLY A 12 2.39 10.74 -11.65
N VAL A 13 2.46 10.08 -12.82
CA VAL A 13 2.38 8.62 -12.94
C VAL A 13 3.73 8.05 -13.36
N GLN A 14 4.23 7.06 -12.61
CA GLN A 14 5.51 6.42 -12.88
C GLN A 14 5.39 4.88 -12.83
N PRO A 15 6.20 4.15 -13.61
CA PRO A 15 6.25 2.70 -13.51
C PRO A 15 7.06 2.28 -12.26
N PRO A 16 6.45 1.59 -11.27
CA PRO A 16 7.19 1.07 -10.14
C PRO A 16 8.02 -0.19 -10.50
N THR A 17 8.97 -0.52 -9.63
CA THR A 17 9.42 -1.91 -9.49
C THR A 17 8.37 -2.67 -8.69
N ILE A 18 7.72 -3.66 -9.30
CA ILE A 18 6.68 -4.46 -8.67
C ILE A 18 7.30 -5.76 -8.16
N LEU A 19 7.09 -6.05 -6.87
CA LEU A 19 7.54 -7.28 -6.24
C LEU A 19 6.32 -8.15 -5.95
N ILE A 20 6.29 -9.34 -6.54
CA ILE A 20 5.22 -10.32 -6.33
C ILE A 20 5.77 -11.49 -5.51
N PRO A 21 5.11 -11.91 -4.42
CA PRO A 21 5.56 -13.07 -3.67
C PRO A 21 5.61 -14.30 -4.58
N LYS A 22 6.69 -15.07 -4.50
CA LYS A 22 6.83 -16.30 -5.29
C LYS A 22 5.72 -17.29 -4.98
N HIS A 23 5.46 -18.19 -5.92
CA HIS A 23 4.36 -19.16 -5.84
C HIS A 23 4.40 -20.10 -4.62
N GLU A 24 5.56 -20.30 -4.00
CA GLU A 24 5.74 -21.08 -2.78
C GLU A 24 5.20 -20.37 -1.53
N ILE A 25 5.00 -19.06 -1.59
CA ILE A 25 4.46 -18.27 -0.48
C ILE A 25 2.94 -18.46 -0.40
N ASP A 26 2.48 -18.90 0.77
CA ASP A 26 1.04 -19.03 1.03
C ASP A 26 0.36 -17.67 1.01
N LEU A 27 -0.34 -17.39 -0.10
CA LEU A 27 -1.04 -16.12 -0.31
C LEU A 27 -2.13 -15.84 0.73
N LYS A 28 -2.68 -16.88 1.39
CA LYS A 28 -3.67 -16.71 2.46
C LYS A 28 -3.07 -16.13 3.73
N LYS A 29 -1.77 -16.32 3.94
CA LYS A 29 -1.01 -15.72 5.05
C LYS A 29 -0.28 -14.47 4.60
N TRP A 30 0.04 -14.37 3.31
CA TRP A 30 0.67 -13.20 2.73
C TRP A 30 -0.23 -11.96 2.82
N ALA A 31 -1.44 -12.07 2.26
CA ALA A 31 -2.36 -10.95 2.15
C ALA A 31 -3.09 -10.69 3.46
N VAL A 32 -3.18 -9.41 3.84
CA VAL A 32 -3.85 -8.96 5.06
C VAL A 32 -4.89 -7.93 4.72
N VAL A 33 -6.10 -8.10 5.24
CA VAL A 33 -7.18 -7.14 5.10
C VAL A 33 -7.10 -6.15 6.26
N ALA A 34 -6.69 -4.93 5.95
CA ALA A 34 -6.66 -3.80 6.88
C ALA A 34 -7.82 -2.84 6.57
N CYS A 35 -9.06 -3.35 6.61
CA CYS A 35 -10.27 -2.59 6.30
C CYS A 35 -10.83 -1.91 7.56
N ASP A 36 -11.38 -0.69 7.40
CA ASP A 36 -11.85 0.19 8.49
C ASP A 36 -12.81 -0.46 9.49
N GLN A 37 -13.53 -1.50 9.08
CA GLN A 37 -14.44 -2.26 9.94
C GLN A 37 -13.71 -3.00 11.09
N TYR A 38 -12.42 -3.31 10.96
CA TYR A 38 -11.64 -4.09 11.93
C TYR A 38 -10.32 -3.44 12.34
N THR A 39 -9.92 -2.33 11.71
CA THR A 39 -8.59 -1.70 11.90
C THR A 39 -8.32 -1.28 13.34
N SER A 40 -9.36 -0.94 14.09
CA SER A 40 -9.27 -0.51 15.49
C SER A 40 -9.54 -1.63 16.51
N GLU A 41 -9.74 -2.88 16.09
CA GLU A 41 -10.03 -4.01 17.00
C GLU A 41 -8.78 -4.82 17.34
N PRO A 42 -8.22 -4.72 18.57
CA PRO A 42 -6.99 -5.45 18.92
C PRO A 42 -7.14 -6.97 18.86
N GLU A 43 -8.33 -7.48 19.16
CA GLU A 43 -8.61 -8.93 19.12
C GLU A 43 -8.61 -9.49 17.70
N TYR A 44 -8.98 -8.69 16.69
CA TYR A 44 -8.81 -9.07 15.29
C TYR A 44 -7.33 -9.25 14.97
N TRP A 45 -6.50 -8.25 15.28
CA TRP A 45 -5.08 -8.28 14.99
C TRP A 45 -4.35 -9.43 15.69
N LYS A 46 -4.67 -9.72 16.96
CA LYS A 46 -4.14 -10.91 17.67
C LYS A 46 -4.49 -12.22 16.96
N ARG A 47 -5.71 -12.37 16.43
CA ARG A 47 -6.11 -13.57 15.68
C ARG A 47 -5.35 -13.68 14.36
N VAL A 48 -5.16 -12.56 13.65
CA VAL A 48 -4.39 -12.53 12.40
C VAL A 48 -2.91 -12.86 12.69
N GLU A 49 -2.32 -12.30 13.74
CA GLU A 49 -0.96 -12.63 14.20
C GLU A 49 -0.81 -14.13 14.51
N ALA A 50 -1.74 -14.72 15.26
CA ALA A 50 -1.73 -16.14 15.58
C ALA A 50 -1.89 -17.02 14.32
N TYR A 51 -2.71 -16.60 13.36
CA TYR A 51 -2.94 -17.31 12.10
C TYR A 51 -1.72 -17.27 11.17
N VAL A 52 -1.09 -16.10 11.04
CA VAL A 52 0.11 -15.89 10.22
C VAL A 52 1.31 -16.63 10.83
N GLY A 53 1.52 -16.48 12.14
CA GLY A 53 2.68 -17.03 12.85
C GLY A 53 4.00 -16.56 12.24
N ASP A 54 4.92 -17.51 12.01
CA ASP A 54 6.25 -17.20 11.48
C ASP A 54 6.29 -17.04 9.95
N ALA A 55 5.21 -17.34 9.24
CA ALA A 55 5.15 -17.24 7.78
C ALA A 55 5.44 -15.80 7.27
N PRO A 56 6.03 -15.65 6.07
CA PRO A 56 6.08 -14.36 5.40
C PRO A 56 4.67 -13.79 5.19
N SER A 57 4.48 -12.53 5.56
CA SER A 57 3.20 -11.83 5.51
C SER A 57 3.37 -10.32 5.42
N THR A 58 2.44 -9.66 4.74
CA THR A 58 2.32 -8.20 4.73
C THR A 58 1.88 -7.64 6.08
N LEU A 59 1.34 -8.48 6.99
CA LEU A 59 1.06 -8.08 8.39
C LEU A 59 2.29 -7.45 9.05
N LYS A 60 3.46 -8.05 8.78
CA LYS A 60 4.75 -7.67 9.35
C LYS A 60 5.35 -6.44 8.69
N LEU A 61 4.67 -5.89 7.67
CA LEU A 61 5.08 -4.71 6.90
C LEU A 61 4.15 -3.51 7.14
N ILE A 62 3.06 -3.68 7.87
CA ILE A 62 2.09 -2.61 8.16
C ILE A 62 2.13 -2.23 9.63
N TYR A 63 1.66 -1.03 9.93
CA TYR A 63 1.38 -0.57 11.27
C TYR A 63 -0.14 -0.49 11.45
N PRO A 64 -0.77 -1.44 12.13
CA PRO A 64 -2.22 -1.41 12.37
C PRO A 64 -2.68 -0.21 13.19
N GLU A 65 -3.83 0.38 12.81
CA GLU A 65 -4.39 1.56 13.49
C GLU A 65 -4.66 1.32 14.98
N ALA A 66 -5.08 0.10 15.35
CA ALA A 66 -5.27 -0.34 16.74
C ALA A 66 -4.05 -0.12 17.66
N TYR A 67 -2.85 0.08 17.11
CA TYR A 67 -1.62 0.26 17.85
C TYR A 67 -1.04 1.68 17.77
N LEU A 68 -1.72 2.65 17.13
CA LEU A 68 -1.16 4.00 16.93
C LEU A 68 -0.92 4.75 18.26
N GLU A 69 -1.76 4.48 19.26
CA GLU A 69 -1.69 5.10 20.59
C GLU A 69 -0.76 4.34 21.56
N GLU A 70 -0.01 3.35 21.09
CA GLU A 70 0.91 2.59 21.94
C GLU A 70 2.12 3.44 22.36
N LYS A 71 2.59 3.26 23.60
CA LYS A 71 3.69 4.06 24.15
C LYS A 71 5.03 3.87 23.42
N ASN A 72 5.22 2.75 22.73
CA ASN A 72 6.47 2.33 22.11
C ASN A 72 6.39 2.26 20.57
N SER A 73 5.72 3.20 19.91
CA SER A 73 5.54 3.21 18.46
C SER A 73 6.84 3.08 17.65
N GLN A 74 7.96 3.62 18.16
CA GLN A 74 9.27 3.52 17.50
C GLN A 74 9.81 2.09 17.41
N GLU A 75 9.57 1.24 18.42
CA GLU A 75 10.03 -0.15 18.40
C GLU A 75 9.33 -0.93 17.29
N ARG A 76 8.03 -0.71 17.11
CA ARG A 76 7.25 -1.33 16.03
C ARG A 76 7.68 -0.83 14.65
N ILE A 77 7.90 0.48 14.48
CA ILE A 77 8.41 1.05 13.22
C ILE A 77 9.75 0.42 12.86
N ASN A 78 10.68 0.32 13.82
CA ASN A 78 11.98 -0.31 13.60
C ASN A 78 11.83 -1.79 13.20
N ALA A 79 10.94 -2.55 13.85
CA ALA A 79 10.68 -3.94 13.52
C ALA A 79 10.10 -4.13 12.10
N ILE A 80 9.22 -3.21 11.67
CA ILE A 80 8.68 -3.16 10.31
C ILE A 80 9.80 -2.92 9.31
N HIS A 81 10.63 -1.90 9.51
CA HIS A 81 11.76 -1.57 8.62
C HIS A 81 12.79 -2.71 8.55
N GLN A 82 13.12 -3.33 9.67
CA GLN A 82 13.97 -4.53 9.71
C GLN A 82 13.36 -5.69 8.92
N THR A 83 12.05 -5.89 9.03
CA THR A 83 11.35 -6.93 8.26
C THR A 83 11.33 -6.64 6.77
N MET A 84 11.16 -5.37 6.36
CA MET A 84 11.28 -4.96 4.96
C MET A 84 12.65 -5.31 4.39
N ASN A 85 13.74 -4.96 5.09
CA ASN A 85 15.11 -5.29 4.66
C ASN A 85 15.31 -6.80 4.57
N ARG A 86 14.90 -7.55 5.60
CA ARG A 86 14.99 -9.02 5.60
C ARG A 86 14.22 -9.65 4.45
N TYR A 87 13.06 -9.11 4.08
CA TYR A 87 12.29 -9.63 2.94
C TYR A 87 12.97 -9.31 1.61
N LEU A 88 13.59 -8.14 1.47
CA LEU A 88 14.34 -7.76 0.26
C LEU A 88 15.64 -8.57 0.09
N GLU A 89 16.29 -8.91 1.20
CA GLU A 89 17.48 -9.77 1.20
C GLU A 89 17.14 -11.26 1.03
N ALA A 90 15.91 -11.63 1.36
CA ALA A 90 15.42 -12.98 1.17
C ALA A 90 14.91 -13.18 -0.26
N ASP A 91 15.01 -14.41 -0.75
CA ASP A 91 14.57 -14.79 -2.10
C ASP A 91 13.04 -15.04 -2.14
N LEU A 92 12.25 -14.04 -1.76
CA LEU A 92 10.79 -14.15 -1.59
C LEU A 92 9.98 -13.65 -2.79
N PHE A 93 10.61 -12.93 -3.73
CA PHE A 93 9.89 -12.17 -4.75
C PHE A 93 10.31 -12.51 -6.18
N ASP A 94 9.33 -12.51 -7.07
CA ASP A 94 9.53 -12.26 -8.50
C ASP A 94 9.50 -10.73 -8.72
N ILE A 95 10.54 -10.20 -9.36
CA ILE A 95 10.76 -8.75 -9.50
C ILE A 95 10.47 -8.32 -10.95
N TYR A 96 9.63 -7.31 -11.08
CA TYR A 96 9.25 -6.69 -12.36
C TYR A 96 9.64 -5.22 -12.33
N GLU A 97 10.81 -4.90 -12.88
CA GLU A 97 11.33 -3.53 -12.92
C GLU A 97 10.55 -2.66 -13.93
N GLU A 98 10.42 -1.37 -13.64
CA GLU A 98 9.77 -0.36 -14.49
C GLU A 98 8.48 -0.85 -15.16
N SER A 99 7.59 -1.44 -14.37
CA SER A 99 6.43 -2.18 -14.87
C SER A 99 5.10 -1.58 -14.42
N PHE A 100 4.07 -1.76 -15.26
CA PHE A 100 2.67 -1.53 -14.90
C PHE A 100 1.91 -2.84 -14.96
N PHE A 101 1.05 -3.11 -13.97
CA PHE A 101 0.18 -4.29 -14.01
C PHE A 101 -1.25 -3.88 -14.32
N LEU A 102 -1.83 -4.48 -15.36
CA LEU A 102 -3.28 -4.45 -15.58
C LEU A 102 -3.92 -5.41 -14.59
N ILE A 103 -4.76 -4.90 -13.72
CA ILE A 103 -5.51 -5.68 -12.73
C ILE A 103 -6.93 -5.83 -13.24
N HIS A 104 -7.40 -7.08 -13.32
CA HIS A 104 -8.82 -7.39 -13.49
C HIS A 104 -9.35 -7.97 -12.18
N ARG A 105 -10.36 -7.32 -11.60
CA ARG A 105 -11.04 -7.78 -10.38
C ARG A 105 -12.43 -8.26 -10.73
N GLU A 106 -12.79 -9.43 -10.25
CA GLU A 106 -14.13 -9.98 -10.37
C GLU A 106 -14.81 -9.85 -9.00
N ASP A 107 -15.96 -9.19 -8.98
CA ASP A 107 -16.78 -9.07 -7.77
C ASP A 107 -18.09 -9.81 -8.00
N GLU A 108 -18.58 -10.48 -6.96
CA GLU A 108 -19.91 -11.09 -7.00
C GLU A 108 -20.97 -10.01 -7.30
N GLY A 109 -21.73 -10.20 -8.38
CA GLY A 109 -22.78 -9.26 -8.81
C GLY A 109 -22.37 -8.30 -9.94
N ARG A 110 -21.13 -8.33 -10.45
CA ARG A 110 -20.72 -7.54 -11.62
C ARG A 110 -20.18 -8.43 -12.73
N SER A 111 -20.97 -8.62 -13.79
CA SER A 111 -20.68 -9.55 -14.88
C SER A 111 -19.45 -9.21 -15.74
N SER A 112 -19.01 -7.95 -15.76
CA SER A 112 -17.88 -7.49 -16.58
C SER A 112 -16.59 -7.23 -15.80
N GLY A 113 -16.57 -7.50 -14.49
CA GLY A 113 -15.44 -7.18 -13.62
C GLY A 113 -15.08 -5.68 -13.59
N ARG A 114 -13.93 -5.37 -12.98
CA ARG A 114 -13.34 -4.03 -12.90
C ARG A 114 -11.89 -4.09 -13.35
N LEU A 115 -11.53 -3.24 -14.31
CA LEU A 115 -10.14 -3.03 -14.70
C LEU A 115 -9.52 -1.95 -13.82
N GLY A 116 -8.26 -2.14 -13.46
CA GLY A 116 -7.44 -1.17 -12.75
C GLY A 116 -5.99 -1.24 -13.23
N LEU A 117 -5.22 -0.20 -12.94
CA LEU A 117 -3.80 -0.13 -13.23
C LEU A 117 -3.04 -0.04 -11.91
N LEU A 118 -2.06 -0.92 -11.70
CA LEU A 118 -1.08 -0.74 -10.64
C LEU A 118 0.04 0.16 -11.16
N ALA A 119 0.20 1.31 -10.50
CA ALA A 119 1.19 2.34 -10.84
C ALA A 119 1.68 3.04 -9.57
N ALA A 120 2.83 3.70 -9.66
CA ALA A 120 3.30 4.63 -8.65
C ALA A 120 2.78 6.04 -8.96
N LEU A 121 2.35 6.73 -7.92
CA LEU A 121 1.91 8.12 -8.01
C LEU A 121 2.92 9.02 -7.31
N ASP A 122 3.29 10.10 -7.98
CA ASP A 122 4.11 11.15 -7.44
C ASP A 122 3.26 12.06 -6.55
N LEU A 123 3.42 11.91 -5.23
CA LEU A 123 2.68 12.67 -4.24
C LEU A 123 3.10 14.15 -4.16
N GLU A 124 4.13 14.61 -4.87
CA GLU A 124 4.39 16.05 -5.03
C GLU A 124 3.28 16.73 -5.84
N HIS A 125 2.55 15.96 -6.66
CA HIS A 125 1.39 16.42 -7.42
C HIS A 125 0.08 16.28 -6.63
N TYR A 126 0.13 15.70 -5.42
CA TYR A 126 -1.04 15.47 -4.58
C TYR A 126 -1.39 16.69 -3.72
N ASP A 127 -2.64 17.12 -3.77
CA ASP A 127 -3.17 18.14 -2.87
C ASP A 127 -4.51 17.70 -2.24
N TRP A 128 -4.54 17.70 -0.91
CA TRP A 128 -5.69 17.27 -0.11
C TRP A 128 -6.59 18.43 0.32
N LYS A 129 -6.23 19.68 0.00
CA LYS A 129 -7.05 20.84 0.37
C LYS A 129 -8.42 20.79 -0.33
N SER A 130 -9.46 21.18 0.41
CA SER A 130 -10.81 21.31 -0.16
C SER A 130 -10.81 22.29 -1.34
N GLY A 131 -11.43 21.88 -2.44
CA GLY A 131 -11.46 22.65 -3.68
C GLY A 131 -10.18 22.57 -4.52
N SER A 132 -9.27 21.64 -4.25
CA SER A 132 -8.09 21.46 -5.10
C SER A 132 -8.47 21.03 -6.53
N HIS A 133 -7.83 21.65 -7.52
CA HIS A 133 -7.96 21.32 -8.95
C HIS A 133 -6.70 20.66 -9.52
N THR A 134 -5.84 20.14 -8.65
CA THR A 134 -4.67 19.35 -9.07
C THR A 134 -5.10 18.02 -9.70
N LEU A 135 -4.19 17.43 -10.47
CA LEU A 135 -4.45 16.15 -11.16
C LEU A 135 -4.63 15.00 -10.18
N ILE A 136 -3.90 15.01 -9.07
CA ILE A 136 -3.97 14.02 -8.01
C ILE A 136 -4.51 14.74 -6.78
N ARG A 137 -5.72 14.40 -6.34
CA ARG A 137 -6.40 15.12 -5.26
C ARG A 137 -7.23 14.17 -4.41
N ALA A 138 -7.57 14.60 -3.20
CA ALA A 138 -8.45 13.84 -2.33
C ALA A 138 -9.90 13.94 -2.82
N SER A 139 -10.61 12.81 -2.90
CA SER A 139 -12.05 12.76 -3.15
C SER A 139 -12.87 12.98 -1.87
N GLU A 140 -12.23 12.83 -0.70
CA GLU A 140 -12.85 12.92 0.63
C GLU A 140 -12.01 13.82 1.55
N GLU A 141 -12.62 14.29 2.64
CA GLU A 141 -11.93 15.12 3.63
C GLU A 141 -10.79 14.34 4.30
N THR A 142 -9.61 14.95 4.33
CA THR A 142 -8.42 14.34 4.93
C THR A 142 -8.37 14.63 6.43
N ILE A 143 -8.28 13.58 7.24
CA ILE A 143 -8.08 13.69 8.68
C ILE A 143 -6.60 14.02 8.95
N LEU A 144 -6.32 15.29 9.22
CA LEU A 144 -4.95 15.81 9.31
C LEU A 144 -4.12 15.16 10.42
N ASP A 145 -4.76 14.85 11.55
CA ASP A 145 -4.08 14.23 12.70
C ASP A 145 -3.51 12.84 12.38
N ARG A 146 -4.01 12.20 11.32
CA ARG A 146 -3.53 10.89 10.87
C ARG A 146 -2.29 10.98 9.96
N ILE A 147 -1.96 12.15 9.40
CA ILE A 147 -0.82 12.30 8.49
C ILE A 147 0.53 12.10 9.19
N PRO A 148 0.83 12.78 10.32
CA PRO A 148 2.15 12.66 10.94
C PRO A 148 2.53 11.22 11.32
N PRO A 149 1.67 10.42 11.98
CA PRO A 149 1.98 9.02 12.29
C PRO A 149 2.23 8.19 11.02
N ARG A 150 1.39 8.37 9.99
CA ARG A 150 1.52 7.65 8.71
C ARG A 150 2.80 8.01 7.95
N LYS A 151 3.26 9.27 8.07
CA LYS A 151 4.51 9.74 7.48
C LYS A 151 5.72 9.14 8.19
N LEU A 152 5.69 9.03 9.52
CA LEU A 152 6.78 8.45 10.30
C LEU A 152 7.03 6.99 9.93
N ILE A 153 5.97 6.19 9.74
CA ILE A 153 6.08 4.78 9.33
C ILE A 153 6.73 4.65 7.94
N ARG A 154 6.39 5.56 7.02
CA ARG A 154 6.87 5.55 5.62
C ARG A 154 8.23 6.19 5.42
N HIS A 155 8.65 7.06 6.34
CA HIS A 155 9.97 7.65 6.30
C HIS A 155 11.02 6.51 6.34
N GLU A 156 11.92 6.49 5.35
CA GLU A 156 12.95 5.45 5.16
C GLU A 156 12.45 4.01 4.89
N ALA A 157 11.14 3.81 4.72
CA ALA A 157 10.59 2.52 4.33
C ALA A 157 11.12 2.08 2.96
N LYS A 158 11.52 0.80 2.85
CA LYS A 158 12.08 0.23 1.61
C LYS A 158 11.03 -0.43 0.71
N LEU A 159 9.87 -0.73 1.26
CA LEU A 159 8.74 -1.33 0.57
C LEU A 159 7.49 -0.49 0.84
N GLU A 160 6.61 -0.43 -0.15
CA GLU A 160 5.26 0.13 0.00
C GLU A 160 4.26 -0.92 -0.50
N LEU A 161 3.12 -1.02 0.18
CA LEU A 161 2.04 -1.91 -0.22
C LEU A 161 0.95 -1.11 -0.94
N PRO A 162 0.26 -1.67 -1.95
CA PRO A 162 -0.87 -0.98 -2.58
C PRO A 162 -1.98 -0.72 -1.54
N HIS A 163 -2.21 0.55 -1.20
CA HIS A 163 -3.08 0.94 -0.09
C HIS A 163 -4.01 2.12 -0.41
N ILE A 164 -3.96 2.65 -1.64
CA ILE A 164 -4.88 3.68 -2.12
C ILE A 164 -5.58 3.21 -3.39
N LEU A 165 -6.83 3.62 -3.56
CA LEU A 165 -7.55 3.52 -4.81
C LEU A 165 -7.66 4.92 -5.39
N VAL A 166 -7.24 5.07 -6.65
CA VAL A 166 -7.40 6.33 -7.38
C VAL A 166 -8.46 6.11 -8.45
N LEU A 167 -9.48 6.96 -8.40
CA LEU A 167 -10.51 7.02 -9.42
C LEU A 167 -9.97 7.82 -10.59
N ILE A 168 -10.02 7.23 -11.78
CA ILE A 168 -9.65 7.91 -13.02
C ILE A 168 -10.95 8.49 -13.59
N ASP A 169 -10.91 9.75 -14.01
CA ASP A 169 -12.06 10.47 -14.58
C ASP A 169 -13.21 10.68 -13.57
N ASP A 170 -12.85 10.96 -12.31
CA ASP A 170 -13.79 11.38 -11.27
C ASP A 170 -14.20 12.85 -11.51
N PRO A 171 -15.50 13.14 -11.74
CA PRO A 171 -15.99 14.44 -12.21
C PRO A 171 -15.86 15.61 -11.23
#